data_AF-A0A368G4H5-F1
#
_entry.id   AF-A0A368G4H5-F1
#
_cell.length_a   1.000
_cell.length_b   1.000
_cell.length_c   1.000
_cell.angle_alpha   90.00
_cell.angle_beta   90.00
_cell.angle_gamma   90.00
#
_symmetry.space_group_name_H-M   'P 1'
#
loop_
_entity.id
_entity.type
_entity.pdbx_description
1 polymer ?
#
loop_
_entity_poly.entity_id
_entity_poly.type
_entity_poly.pdbx_seq_one_letter_code
_entity_poly.pdbx_strand_id
1 'polypeptide(L)' 'MSTSSLLTRAGIGGRPGLVEGQTTTVVASVAADGVDQQVEVSYCDQKVVGNGSFDVVFLAKLRENNEPVAIKK' A
#
# COMPACT_ATOMS: atom_id res chain seq x y z
N MET A 1 -10.86 32.86 9.80
CA MET A 1 -11.34 31.65 9.09
C MET A 1 -10.10 30.79 8.84
N SER A 2 -9.62 29.98 9.80
CA SER A 2 -10.00 28.57 10.03
C SER A 2 -10.05 27.80 8.71
N THR A 3 -9.20 26.83 8.36
CA THR A 3 -8.36 25.89 9.14
C THR A 3 -7.09 25.53 8.35
N SER A 4 -5.98 25.33 9.07
CA SER A 4 -4.77 24.67 8.56
C SER A 4 -5.10 23.21 8.19
N SER A 5 -5.05 22.85 6.91
CA SER A 5 -5.02 21.45 6.49
C SER A 5 -3.56 21.02 6.37
N LEU A 6 -3.00 20.62 7.51
CA LEU A 6 -1.73 19.92 7.59
C LEU A 6 -1.99 18.45 7.22
N LEU A 7 -2.19 18.15 5.93
CA LEU A 7 -2.15 16.78 5.47
C LEU A 7 -0.68 16.42 5.28
N THR A 8 -0.08 15.90 6.36
CA THR A 8 1.28 15.39 6.44
C THR A 8 1.57 14.50 5.23
N ARG A 9 2.47 15.00 4.38
CA ARG A 9 3.05 14.31 3.23
C ARG A 9 3.74 13.04 3.72
N ALA A 10 3.04 11.92 3.68
CA ALA A 10 3.69 10.60 3.72
C ALA A 10 4.49 10.43 2.41
N GLY A 11 5.75 10.02 2.54
CA GLY A 11 6.56 9.48 1.44
C GLY A 11 7.48 10.50 0.76
N ILE A 12 8.78 10.45 1.09
CA ILE A 12 9.83 9.69 0.37
C ILE A 12 11.18 10.10 0.95
N GLY A 13 11.59 9.45 2.04
CA GLY A 13 12.92 9.59 2.63
C GLY A 13 13.61 8.23 2.66
N GLY A 14 14.05 7.75 1.50
CA GLY A 14 14.69 6.44 1.34
C GLY A 14 15.73 6.48 0.23
N ARG A 15 16.96 6.10 0.57
CA ARG A 15 18.21 6.20 -0.21
C ARG A 15 18.16 5.46 -1.57
N PRO A 16 18.89 5.92 -2.61
CA PRO A 16 19.06 5.16 -3.84
C PRO A 16 20.12 4.07 -3.59
N GLY A 17 19.66 2.87 -3.26
CA GLY A 17 20.51 1.71 -3.10
C GLY A 17 19.66 0.44 -3.17
N LEU A 18 19.86 -0.31 -4.26
CA LEU A 18 19.32 -1.64 -4.54
C LEU A 18 17.86 -1.66 -5.06
N VAL A 19 17.72 -1.66 -6.40
CA VAL A 19 16.44 -1.94 -7.10
C VAL A 19 16.14 -3.44 -7.10
N GLU A 20 16.11 -4.06 -5.92
CA GLU A 20 15.44 -5.34 -5.73
C GLU A 20 13.95 -5.05 -5.53
N GLY A 21 13.17 -5.03 -6.63
CA GLY A 21 11.70 -4.97 -6.67
C GLY A 21 11.07 -3.95 -5.70
N GLN A 22 10.76 -2.74 -6.18
CA GLN A 22 10.14 -1.65 -5.40
C GLN A 22 9.15 -2.17 -4.34
N THR A 23 9.61 -2.23 -3.09
CA THR A 23 8.83 -2.71 -1.96
C THR A 23 8.11 -1.51 -1.36
N THR A 24 6.80 -1.63 -1.19
CA THR A 24 5.94 -0.61 -0.62
C THR A 24 5.39 -1.12 0.70
N THR A 25 5.59 -0.34 1.76
CA THR A 25 5.08 -0.62 3.11
C THR A 25 4.00 0.39 3.44
N VAL A 26 2.84 -0.10 3.89
CA VAL A 26 1.67 0.70 4.24
C VAL A 26 1.10 0.26 5.57
N VAL A 27 0.43 1.17 6.27
CA VAL A 27 -0.41 0.81 7.42
C VAL A 27 -1.82 0.56 6.90
N ALA A 28 -2.31 -0.67 7.04
CA ALA A 28 -3.65 -1.07 6.65
C ALA A 28 -4.54 -1.19 7.89
N SER A 29 -5.80 -0.74 7.77
CA SER A 29 -6.84 -1.05 8.76
C SER A 29 -7.45 -2.40 8.43
N VAL A 30 -7.35 -3.35 9.36
CA VAL A 30 -8.00 -4.64 9.31
C VAL A 30 -9.15 -4.62 10.30
N ALA A 31 -10.37 -4.68 9.77
CA ALA A 31 -11.57 -4.84 10.58
C ALA A 31 -11.80 -6.34 10.82
N ALA A 32 -11.20 -6.88 11.88
CA ALA A 32 -11.47 -8.23 12.36
C ALA A 32 -12.42 -8.16 13.56
N ASP A 33 -13.54 -8.89 13.52
CA ASP A 33 -14.50 -9.01 14.63
C ASP A 33 -15.03 -7.67 15.18
N GLY A 34 -15.15 -6.65 14.32
CA GLY A 34 -15.65 -5.32 14.70
C GLY A 34 -14.61 -4.44 15.43
N VAL A 35 -13.37 -4.90 15.54
CA VAL A 35 -12.24 -4.11 16.06
C VAL A 35 -11.41 -3.62 14.88
N ASP A 36 -11.21 -2.30 14.78
CA ASP A 36 -10.29 -1.72 13.80
C ASP A 36 -8.86 -1.85 14.32
N GLN A 37 -8.08 -2.72 13.68
CA GLN A 37 -6.67 -2.88 14.00
C GLN A 37 -5.82 -2.29 12.87
N GLN A 38 -4.83 -1.50 13.22
CA GLN A 38 -3.84 -1.02 12.26
C GLN A 38 -2.67 -2.00 12.21
N VAL A 39 -2.35 -2.50 11.03
CA VAL A 39 -1.24 -3.44 10.79
C VAL A 39 -0.34 -2.92 9.69
N GLU A 40 0.96 -3.12 9.84
CA GLU A 40 1.93 -2.76 8.81
C GLU A 40 2.05 -3.89 7.79
N VAL A 41 1.83 -3.57 6.51
CA VAL A 41 1.83 -4.52 5.40
C VAL A 41 2.86 -4.06 4.38
N SER A 42 3.79 -4.95 4.03
CA SER A 42 4.79 -4.72 2.99
C SER A 42 4.51 -5.61 1.77
N TYR A 43 4.51 -5.03 0.57
CA TYR A 43 4.32 -5.75 -0.69
C TYR A 43 5.28 -5.28 -1.79
N CYS A 44 5.54 -6.12 -2.78
CA CYS A 44 6.41 -5.82 -3.92
C CYS A 44 5.82 -6.31 -5.25
N ASP A 45 6.54 -6.07 -6.34
CA ASP A 45 6.21 -6.54 -7.70
C ASP A 45 4.82 -6.11 -8.19
N GLN A 46 4.41 -4.88 -7.85
CA GLN A 46 3.10 -4.35 -8.24
C GLN A 46 2.96 -4.26 -9.77
N LYS A 47 1.93 -4.91 -10.31
CA LYS A 47 1.60 -4.92 -11.74
C LYS A 47 0.10 -4.67 -11.95
N VAL A 48 -0.26 -3.79 -12.87
CA VAL A 48 -1.68 -3.63 -13.27
C VAL A 48 -2.19 -4.93 -13.90
N VAL A 49 -3.30 -5.43 -13.39
CA VAL A 49 -3.98 -6.64 -13.92
C VAL A 49 -5.42 -6.37 -14.37
N GLY A 50 -6.01 -5.26 -13.95
CA GLY A 50 -7.34 -4.85 -14.40
C GLY A 50 -7.49 -3.34 -14.38
N ASN A 51 -8.13 -2.81 -15.42
CA ASN A 51 -8.50 -1.41 -15.50
C ASN A 51 -10.03 -1.35 -15.58
N GLY A 52 -10.67 -0.90 -14.50
CA GLY A 52 -12.08 -0.58 -14.49
C GLY A 52 -12.31 0.87 -14.93
N SER A 53 -13.57 1.25 -15.15
CA SER A 53 -13.92 2.65 -15.42
C SER A 53 -13.63 3.58 -14.24
N PHE A 54 -13.59 3.04 -13.02
CA PHE A 54 -13.48 3.81 -11.77
C PHE A 54 -12.28 3.44 -10.90
N ASP A 55 -11.75 2.22 -11.03
CA ASP A 55 -10.68 1.68 -10.19
C ASP A 55 -9.60 0.99 -11.05
N VAL A 56 -8.39 0.88 -10.50
CA VAL A 56 -7.32 0.04 -11.06
C VAL A 56 -6.99 -1.08 -10.09
N VAL A 57 -6.91 -2.31 -10.60
CA VAL A 57 -6.52 -3.49 -9.81
C VAL A 57 -5.07 -3.83 -10.13
N PHE A 58 -4.27 -3.88 -9.08
CA PHE A 58 -2.88 -4.30 -9.14
C PHE A 58 -2.73 -5.68 -8.51
N LEU A 59 -1.95 -6.54 -9.16
CA LEU A 59 -1.41 -7.74 -8.54
C LEU A 59 -0.07 -7.37 -7.89
N ALA A 60 0.09 -7.70 -6.62
CA ALA A 60 1.33 -7.56 -5.88
C ALA A 60 1.63 -8.85 -5.12
N LYS A 61 2.80 -8.93 -4.48
CA LYS A 61 3.15 -10.03 -3.57
C LYS A 61 3.43 -9.50 -2.19
N LEU A 62 2.88 -10.13 -1.17
CA LEU A 62 3.21 -9.83 0.23
C LEU A 62 4.67 -10.19 0.51
N ARG A 63 5.38 -9.32 1.22
CA ARG A 63 6.80 -9.55 1.52
C ARG A 63 7.03 -10.64 2.57
N GLU A 64 6.06 -10.81 3.47
CA GLU A 64 6.14 -11.78 4.57
C GLU A 64 6.11 -13.23 4.07
N ASN A 65 5.18 -13.56 3.17
CA ASN A 65 4.94 -14.94 2.73
C ASN A 65 5.02 -15.14 1.20
N ASN A 66 5.32 -14.09 0.43
CA ASN A 66 5.30 -14.08 -1.05
C ASN A 66 3.94 -14.43 -1.67
N GLU A 67 2.86 -14.32 -0.90
CA GLU A 67 1.51 -14.61 -1.37
C GLU A 67 1.04 -13.52 -2.35
N PRO A 68 0.49 -13.91 -3.52
CA PRO A 68 -0.06 -12.96 -4.47
C PRO A 68 -1.36 -12.34 -3.94
N VAL A 69 -1.44 -11.02 -3.99
CA VAL A 69 -2.61 -10.25 -3.52
C VAL A 69 -3.08 -9.27 -4.58
N ALA A 70 -4.39 -9.02 -4.61
CA ALA A 70 -5.00 -8.01 -5.46
C ALA A 70 -5.27 -6.72 -4.66
N ILE A 71 -4.74 -5.59 -5.12
CA ILE A 71 -4.89 -4.27 -4.54
C ILE A 71 -5.78 -3.44 -5.47
N LYS A 72 -6.96 -3.04 -4.99
CA LYS A 72 -7.85 -2.11 -5.72
C LYS A 72 -7.61 -0.70 -5.23
N LYS A 73 -7.26 0.21 -6.14
CA LYS A 73 -7.01 1.62 -5.87
C LYS A 73 -7.97 2.49 -6.66
#